data_AF-A0A9X0LAB8-F1
#
_entry.id   AF-A0A9X0LAB8-F1
#
_cell.length_a   1.000
_cell.length_b   1.000
_cell.length_c   1.000
_cell.angle_alpha   90.00
_cell.angle_beta   90.00
_cell.angle_gamma   90.00
#
_symmetry.space_group_name_H-M   'P 1'
#
loop_
_entity.id
_entity.type
_entity.pdbx_description
1 polymer ?
#
loop_
_entity_poly.entity_id
_entity_poly.type
_entity_poly.pdbx_seq_one_letter_code
_entity_poly.pdbx_strand_id
1 'polypeptide(L)' 'MVAITIRDIPDDVRDELAVRAARAGKSLQEYLRGMLVETAAKPTVQDTLARARARVATTGSRLDAATILADKDADKR' A
#
# COMPACT_ATOMS: atom_id res chain seq x y z
N MET A 1 -17.91 -12.71 -10.57
CA MET A 1 -17.79 -11.24 -10.69
C MET A 1 -18.32 -10.62 -9.40
N VAL A 2 -17.54 -9.74 -8.76
CA VAL A 2 -18.01 -9.02 -7.57
C VAL A 2 -18.36 -7.60 -7.99
N ALA A 3 -19.59 -7.17 -7.71
CA ALA A 3 -20.03 -5.80 -7.94
C ALA A 3 -20.08 -5.05 -6.61
N ILE A 4 -19.57 -3.82 -6.59
CA ILE A 4 -19.55 -2.96 -5.41
C ILE A 4 -20.33 -1.70 -5.77
N THR A 5 -21.31 -1.34 -4.94
CA THR A 5 -22.04 -0.07 -5.05
C THR A 5 -21.60 0.84 -3.91
N ILE A 6 -21.09 2.02 -4.24
CA ILE A 6 -20.73 3.05 -3.27
C ILE A 6 -21.84 4.10 -3.31
N ARG A 7 -22.51 4.31 -2.18
CA ARG A 7 -23.63 5.26 -2.04
C ARG A 7 -23.13 6.58 -1.48
N ASP A 8 -23.96 7.61 -1.67
CA ASP A 8 -23.79 8.93 -1.06
C ASP A 8 -22.45 9.61 -1.40
N ILE A 9 -21.97 9.39 -2.63
CA ILE A 9 -20.82 10.14 -3.16
C ILE A 9 -21.33 11.53 -3.58
N PRO A 10 -20.73 12.61 -3.06
CA PRO A 10 -21.01 13.96 -3.56
C PRO A 10 -20.78 14.06 -5.08
N ASP A 11 -21.69 14.75 -5.78
CA ASP A 11 -21.65 14.82 -7.25
C ASP A 11 -20.34 15.41 -7.78
N ASP A 12 -19.79 16.42 -7.10
CA ASP A 12 -18.51 17.04 -7.43
C ASP A 12 -17.33 16.05 -7.37
N VAL A 13 -17.33 15.16 -6.38
CA VAL A 13 -16.32 14.10 -6.23
C VAL A 13 -16.45 13.07 -7.35
N ARG A 14 -17.68 12.64 -7.67
CA ARG A 14 -17.93 11.71 -8.79
C ARG A 14 -17.43 12.32 -10.10
N ASP A 15 -17.76 13.58 -10.35
CA ASP A 15 -17.45 14.26 -11.61
C ASP A 15 -15.94 14.47 -11.78
N GLU A 16 -15.24 14.85 -10.71
CA GLU A 16 -13.78 14.94 -10.72
C GLU A 16 -13.13 13.58 -11.00
N LEU A 17 -13.64 12.49 -10.41
CA LEU A 17 -13.16 11.14 -10.69
C LEU A 17 -13.42 10.72 -12.14
N ALA A 18 -14.57 11.09 -12.71
CA ALA A 18 -14.88 10.84 -14.12
C ALA A 18 -13.93 11.63 -15.05
N VAL A 19 -13.62 12.89 -14.73
CA VAL A 19 -12.64 13.70 -15.47
C VAL A 19 -11.25 13.06 -15.41
N ARG A 20 -10.81 12.58 -14.25
CA ARG A 20 -9.53 11.87 -14.10
C ARG A 20 -9.50 10.57 -14.90
N ALA A 21 -10.58 9.80 -14.89
CA ALA A 21 -10.71 8.59 -15.67
C ALA A 21 -10.60 8.88 -17.17
N ALA A 22 -11.32 9.90 -17.66
CA ALA A 22 -11.27 10.33 -19.05
C ALA A 22 -9.85 10.79 -19.46
N ARG A 23 -9.17 11.58 -18.62
CA ARG A 23 -7.76 11.99 -18.84
C ARG A 23 -6.80 10.79 -18.91
N ALA A 24 -7.10 9.72 -18.18
CA ALA A 24 -6.34 8.48 -18.21
C ALA A 24 -6.75 7.51 -19.34
N GLY A 25 -7.72 7.89 -20.20
CA GLY A 25 -8.25 7.03 -21.26
C GLY A 25 -9.00 5.80 -20.76
N LYS A 26 -9.58 5.88 -19.55
CA LYS A 26 -10.26 4.76 -18.88
C LYS A 26 -11.73 5.10 -18.64
N SER A 27 -12.59 4.08 -18.62
CA SER A 27 -13.92 4.25 -18.02
C SER A 27 -13.79 4.54 -16.52
N LEU A 28 -14.79 5.18 -15.92
CA LEU A 28 -14.82 5.44 -14.48
C LEU A 28 -14.68 4.13 -13.67
N GLN A 29 -15.34 3.06 -14.12
CA GLN A 29 -15.25 1.75 -13.47
C GLN A 29 -13.81 1.19 -13.48
N GLU A 30 -13.13 1.25 -14.61
CA GLU A 30 -11.74 0.77 -14.72
C GLU A 30 -10.78 1.60 -13.89
N TYR A 31 -10.99 2.92 -13.87
CA TYR A 31 -10.20 3.84 -13.05
C TYR A 31 -10.34 3.53 -11.57
N LEU A 32 -11.58 3.41 -11.07
CA LEU A 32 -11.86 3.09 -9.66
C LEU A 32 -11.36 1.70 -9.27
N ARG A 33 -11.52 0.70 -10.14
CA ARG A 33 -10.95 -0.63 -9.92
C ARG A 33 -9.43 -0.55 -9.77
N GLY A 34 -8.76 0.19 -10.64
CA GLY A 34 -7.31 0.42 -10.56
C GLY A 34 -6.91 1.02 -9.22
N MET A 35 -7.58 2.08 -8.80
CA MET A 35 -7.34 2.71 -7.49
C MET A 35 -7.51 1.71 -6.34
N LEU A 36 -8.59 0.92 -6.31
CA LEU A 36 -8.82 -0.06 -5.25
C LEU A 36 -7.75 -1.15 -5.20
N VAL A 37 -7.32 -1.64 -6.37
CA VAL A 37 -6.24 -2.64 -6.46
C VAL A 37 -4.92 -2.05 -5.96
N GLU A 38 -4.57 -0.84 -6.36
CA GLU A 38 -3.35 -0.17 -5.91
C GLU A 38 -3.36 0.12 -4.41
N THR A 39 -4.51 0.54 -3.87
CA THR A 39 -4.70 0.73 -2.43
C THR A 39 -4.55 -0.59 -1.66
N ALA A 40 -5.15 -1.68 -2.15
CA ALA A 40 -5.06 -2.98 -1.51
C ALA A 40 -3.66 -3.62 -1.64
N ALA A 41 -2.93 -3.34 -2.71
CA ALA A 41 -1.57 -3.84 -2.92
C ALA A 41 -0.56 -3.22 -1.94
N LYS A 42 -0.85 -2.03 -1.39
CA LYS A 42 0.01 -1.35 -0.43
C LYS A 42 -0.37 -1.76 0.99
N PRO A 43 0.41 -2.64 1.65
CA PRO A 43 0.16 -2.96 3.05
C PRO A 43 0.32 -1.72 3.92
N THR A 44 -0.46 -1.64 5.00
CA THR A 44 -0.25 -0.55 5.95
C THR A 44 1.13 -0.69 6.62
N VAL A 45 1.63 0.41 7.20
CA VAL A 45 2.84 0.36 8.03
C VAL A 45 2.67 -0.65 9.17
N GLN A 46 1.47 -0.75 9.74
CA GLN A 46 1.17 -1.71 10.81
C GLN A 46 1.22 -3.15 10.29
N ASP A 47 0.64 -3.46 9.13
CA ASP A 47 0.73 -4.79 8.52
C ASP A 47 2.16 -5.17 8.17
N THR A 48 2.95 -4.18 7.76
CA THR A 48 4.37 -4.36 7.44
C THR A 48 5.17 -4.67 8.71
N LEU A 49 4.93 -3.92 9.79
CA LEU A 49 5.58 -4.11 11.08
C LEU A 49 5.16 -5.44 11.73
N ALA A 50 3.88 -5.80 11.66
CA ALA A 50 3.36 -7.07 12.16
C ALA A 50 4.02 -8.25 11.44
N ARG A 51 4.13 -8.19 10.11
CA ARG A 51 4.84 -9.22 9.33
C ARG A 51 6.33 -9.30 9.67
N ALA A 52 7.00 -8.17 9.85
CA ALA A 52 8.41 -8.15 10.26
C ALA A 52 8.60 -8.83 11.62
N ARG A 53 7.75 -8.51 12.62
CA ARG A 53 7.78 -9.12 13.95
C ARG A 53 7.50 -10.63 13.89
N ALA A 54 6.49 -11.05 13.14
CA ALA A 54 6.16 -12.46 12.95
C ALA A 54 7.35 -13.23 12.36
N ARG A 55 8.00 -12.68 11.32
CA ARG A 55 9.19 -13.28 10.71
C ARG A 55 10.33 -13.45 11.71
N VAL A 56 10.66 -12.41 12.49
CA VAL A 56 11.72 -12.49 13.51
C VAL A 56 11.40 -13.55 14.56
N ALA A 57 10.14 -13.65 14.99
CA ALA A 57 9.71 -14.68 15.93
C ALA A 57 9.86 -16.10 15.35
N THR A 58 9.54 -16.31 14.07
CA THR A 58 9.67 -17.61 13.41
C THR A 58 11.12 -18.00 13.13
N THR A 59 11.97 -17.08 12.67
CA THR A 59 13.37 -17.40 12.33
C THR A 59 14.29 -17.40 13.53
N GLY A 60 13.87 -16.83 14.66
CA GLY A 60 14.69 -16.69 15.86
C GLY A 60 15.90 -15.76 15.69
N SER A 61 15.97 -15.00 14.59
CA SER A 61 17.09 -14.13 14.28
C SER A 61 17.23 -13.03 15.34
N ARG A 62 18.40 -12.94 15.96
CA ARG A 62 18.75 -11.89 16.92
C ARG A 62 20.08 -11.27 16.53
N LEU A 63 20.12 -9.95 16.58
CA LEU A 63 21.33 -9.15 16.39
C LEU A 63 21.43 -8.24 17.61
N ASP A 64 22.62 -8.15 18.19
CA ASP A 64 22.90 -7.17 19.22
C ASP A 64 23.14 -5.78 18.59
N ALA A 65 23.06 -4.75 19.42
CA ALA A 65 23.17 -3.37 18.95
C ALA A 65 24.58 -3.06 18.39
N ALA A 66 25.64 -3.69 18.90
CA ALA A 66 26.99 -3.41 18.45
C ALA A 66 27.22 -3.95 17.02
N THR A 67 26.72 -5.16 16.74
CA THR A 67 26.75 -5.74 15.39
C THR A 67 25.98 -4.87 14.39
N ILE A 68 24.77 -4.40 14.75
CA ILE A 68 23.96 -3.53 13.88
C ILE A 68 24.69 -2.21 13.56
N LEU A 69 25.33 -1.60 14.56
CA LEU A 69 26.07 -0.35 14.37
C LEU A 69 27.30 -0.55 13.49
N ALA A 70 28.04 -1.64 13.68
CA ALA A 70 29.21 -1.98 12.87
C ALA A 70 28.84 -2.16 11.38
N ASP A 71 27.77 -2.90 11.08
CA ASP A 71 27.31 -3.13 9.71
C ASP A 71 26.83 -1.82 9.05
N LYS A 72 26.10 -0.99 9.79
CA LYS A 72 25.63 0.32 9.30
C LYS A 72 26.78 1.28 9.00
N ASP A 73 27.83 1.29 9.82
CA ASP A 73 29.00 2.15 9.60
C ASP A 73 29.88 1.63 8.46
N ALA A 74 29.86 0.32 8.18
CA ALA A 74 30.51 -0.27 7.02
C ALA A 74 29.84 0.11 5.69
N ASP A 75 28.51 0.20 5.64
CA ASP A 75 27.73 0.59 4.43
C ASP A 75 27.92 2.07 4.03
N LYS A 76 28.45 2.90 4.95
CA LYS A 76 28.70 4.34 4.73
C LYS A 76 30.09 4.67 4.20
N ARG A 77 30.99 3.68 4.08
CA ARG A 77 32.36 3.87 3.56
C ARG A 77 32.46 3.47 2.10
#